data_AF-X1QBN7-F1
#
_entry.id   AF-X1QBN7-F1
#
_cell.length_a   1.000
_cell.length_b   1.000
_cell.length_c   1.000
_cell.angle_alpha   90.00
_cell.angle_beta   90.00
_cell.angle_gamma   90.00
#
_symmetry.space_group_name_H-M   'P 1'
#
loop_
_entity.id
_entity.type
_entity.pdbx_description
1 polymer ?
#
loop_
_entity_poly.entity_id
_entity_poly.type
_entity_poly.pdbx_seq_one_letter_code
_entity_poly.pdbx_strand_id
1 'polypeptide(L)' 'MNIWHKKIRHQVRYGAAHYWLGESISQSIVEAGAYTPEFMQFFKNMKKAVDPNFLLSPNKFHMYTYDHDYTEHLVED' A
#
# COMPACT_ATOMS: atom_id res chain seq x y z
N MET A 1 -11.04 6.90 9.82
CA MET A 1 -10.79 6.37 8.45
C MET A 1 -11.45 5.02 8.16
N ASN A 2 -11.89 4.26 9.17
CA ASN A 2 -12.32 2.86 9.03
C ASN A 2 -13.38 2.61 7.94
N ILE A 3 -14.40 3.46 7.81
CA ILE A 3 -15.44 3.28 6.77
C ILE A 3 -14.88 3.46 5.35
N TRP A 4 -13.98 4.42 5.16
CA TRP A 4 -13.36 4.69 3.87
C TRP A 4 -12.43 3.56 3.47
N HIS A 5 -11.57 3.08 4.38
CA HIS A 5 -10.69 1.95 4.08
C HIS A 5 -11.49 0.71 3.74
N LYS A 6 -12.52 0.38 4.54
CA LYS A 6 -13.39 -0.77 4.26
C LYS A 6 -14.05 -0.69 2.87
N LYS A 7 -14.59 0.48 2.49
CA LYS A 7 -15.22 0.66 1.17
C LYS A 7 -14.21 0.55 0.02
N ILE A 8 -13.02 1.12 0.17
CA ILE A 8 -11.97 1.07 -0.85
C ILE A 8 -11.44 -0.37 -0.99
N ARG A 9 -11.13 -1.06 0.11
CA ARG A 9 -10.69 -2.46 0.08
C ARG A 9 -11.69 -3.35 -0.65
N HIS A 10 -12.98 -3.16 -0.39
CA HIS A 10 -14.03 -3.90 -1.09
C HIS A 10 -14.00 -3.64 -2.60
N GLN A 11 -13.90 -2.38 -3.04
CA GLN A 11 -13.78 -2.06 -4.47
C GLN A 11 -12.57 -2.76 -5.12
N VAL A 12 -11.41 -2.70 -4.45
CA VAL A 12 -10.16 -3.28 -4.93
C VAL A 12 -10.24 -4.79 -5.07
N ARG A 13 -10.79 -5.50 -4.07
CA ARG A 13 -10.97 -6.97 -4.12
C ARG A 13 -11.90 -7.42 -5.25
N TYR A 14 -12.83 -6.56 -5.68
CA TYR A 14 -13.70 -6.80 -6.84
C TYR A 14 -13.09 -6.33 -8.17
N GLY A 15 -11.80 -5.98 -8.19
CA GLY A 15 -11.04 -5.65 -9.39
C GLY A 15 -11.05 -4.17 -9.79
N ALA A 16 -11.53 -3.26 -8.92
CA ALA A 16 -11.45 -1.83 -9.19
C ALA A 16 -10.02 -1.30 -9.06
N ALA A 17 -9.65 -0.36 -9.93
CA ALA A 17 -8.39 0.36 -9.89
C ALA A 17 -8.63 1.86 -9.70
N HIS A 18 -8.01 2.47 -8.69
CA HIS A 18 -8.11 3.90 -8.42
C HIS A 18 -6.97 4.66 -9.07
N TYR A 19 -7.28 5.73 -9.82
CA TYR A 19 -6.27 6.54 -10.52
C TYR A 19 -5.49 7.49 -9.60
N TRP A 20 -6.05 7.85 -8.43
CA TRP A 20 -5.42 8.73 -7.46
C TRP A 20 -5.28 8.05 -6.11
N LEU A 21 -4.03 7.95 -5.64
CA LEU A 21 -3.65 7.19 -4.45
C LEU A 21 -3.09 8.15 -3.38
N GLY A 22 -3.98 8.97 -2.81
CA GLY A 22 -3.69 9.69 -1.57
C GLY A 22 -3.44 8.72 -0.41
N GLU A 23 -3.04 9.21 0.77
CA GLU A 23 -2.64 8.38 1.91
C GLU A 23 -3.62 7.22 2.17
N SER A 24 -4.90 7.53 2.39
CA SER A 24 -5.93 6.54 2.70
C SER A 24 -6.16 5.49 1.62
N ILE A 25 -6.19 5.90 0.35
CA ILE A 25 -6.43 4.99 -0.77
C ILE A 25 -5.19 4.11 -0.97
N SER A 26 -3.99 4.69 -0.88
CA SER A 26 -2.72 3.97 -1.04
C SER A 26 -2.52 2.90 0.04
N GLN A 27 -2.95 3.16 1.27
CA GLN A 27 -2.95 2.18 2.36
C GLN A 27 -4.00 1.11 2.08
N SER A 28 -5.25 1.52 1.80
CA SER A 28 -6.35 0.59 1.55
C SER A 28 -6.08 -0.41 0.42
N ILE A 29 -5.41 -0.01 -0.67
CA ILE A 29 -5.11 -0.95 -1.76
C ILE A 29 -4.06 -1.99 -1.34
N VAL A 30 -3.12 -1.63 -0.46
CA VAL A 30 -2.13 -2.56 0.12
C VAL A 30 -2.85 -3.48 1.09
N GLU A 31 -3.67 -2.94 2.00
CA GLU A 31 -4.49 -3.71 2.94
C GLU A 31 -5.42 -4.72 2.23
N ALA A 32 -5.88 -4.41 1.01
CA ALA A 32 -6.71 -5.28 0.19
C ALA A 32 -5.95 -6.40 -0.53
N GLY A 33 -4.61 -6.39 -0.51
CA GLY A 33 -3.80 -7.34 -1.26
C GLY A 33 -3.82 -7.11 -2.78
N ALA A 34 -3.93 -5.85 -3.23
CA ALA A 34 -4.05 -5.53 -4.66
C ALA A 34 -2.85 -5.95 -5.52
N TYR A 35 -1.68 -6.12 -4.90
CA TYR A 35 -0.40 -6.35 -5.57
C TYR A 35 0.19 -7.69 -5.19
N THR A 36 0.84 -8.33 -6.16
CA THR A 36 1.60 -9.55 -5.90
C THR A 36 2.84 -9.23 -5.04
N PRO A 37 3.38 -10.22 -4.30
CA PRO A 37 4.61 -10.03 -3.53
C PRO A 37 5.77 -9.53 -4.38
N GLU A 38 5.89 -9.98 -5.64
CA GLU A 38 6.95 -9.58 -6.56
C GLU A 38 6.85 -8.09 -6.91
N PHE A 39 5.63 -7.60 -7.16
CA PHE A 39 5.41 -6.18 -7.43
C PHE A 39 5.70 -5.33 -6.18
N MET A 40 5.27 -5.77 -5.01
CA MET A 40 5.56 -5.05 -3.76
C MET A 40 7.06 -4.97 -3.50
N GLN A 41 7.80 -6.05 -3.73
CA GLN A 41 9.26 -6.04 -3.61
C GLN A 41 9.91 -5.11 -4.64
N PHE A 42 9.49 -5.17 -5.89
CA PHE A 42 9.96 -4.24 -6.92
C PHE A 42 9.69 -2.78 -6.53
N PHE A 43 8.50 -2.47 -6.04
CA PHE A 43 8.13 -1.12 -5.66
C PHE A 43 8.93 -0.61 -4.46
N LYS A 44 9.16 -1.45 -3.44
CA LYS A 44 10.07 -1.15 -2.31
C LYS A 44 11.51 -0.92 -2.78
N ASN A 45 12.01 -1.71 -3.74
CA ASN A 45 13.34 -1.52 -4.31
C ASN A 45 13.47 -0.16 -5.02
N MET A 46 12.46 0.21 -5.81
CA MET A 46 12.40 1.52 -6.46
C MET A 46 12.39 2.66 -5.44
N LYS A 47 11.58 2.54 -4.37
CA LYS A 47 11.53 3.51 -3.28
C LYS A 47 12.89 3.69 -2.63
N LYS A 48 13.58 2.60 -2.27
CA LYS A 48 14.93 2.65 -1.68
C LYS A 48 15.96 3.28 -2.61
N ALA A 49 15.87 3.04 -3.91
CA ALA A 49 16.81 3.60 -4.88
C ALA A 49 16.76 5.13 -4.94
N VAL A 50 15.58 5.74 -4.75
CA VAL A 50 15.37 7.20 -4.85
C VAL A 50 15.21 7.90 -3.50
N ASP A 51 14.86 7.16 -2.45
CA ASP A 51 14.71 7.65 -1.08
C ASP A 51 15.25 6.61 -0.08
N PRO A 52 16.59 6.50 0.04
CA PRO A 52 17.24 5.45 0.84
C PRO A 52 16.87 5.49 2.33
N ASN A 53 16.47 6.65 2.84
CA ASN A 53 16.12 6.88 4.24
C ASN A 53 14.60 6.93 4.47
N PHE A 54 13.78 6.70 3.43
CA PHE A 54 12.32 6.65 3.51
C PHE A 54 11.68 7.93 4.10
N LEU A 55 12.25 9.09 3.81
CA LEU A 55 11.78 10.38 4.35
C LEU A 55 10.54 10.92 3.59
N LEU A 56 10.40 10.56 2.32
CA LEU A 56 9.36 11.11 1.44
C LEU A 56 8.06 10.30 1.59
N SER A 57 7.10 10.85 2.32
CA SER A 57 5.75 10.28 2.52
C SER A 57 5.76 8.82 3.04
N PRO A 58 6.37 8.53 4.19
CA PRO A 58 6.53 7.17 4.72
C PRO A 58 5.20 6.42 4.99
N ASN A 59 4.10 7.15 5.22
CA ASN A 59 2.78 6.52 5.41
C ASN A 59 2.14 5.99 4.12
N LYS A 60 2.60 6.44 2.96
CA LYS A 60 2.01 6.07 1.68
C LYS A 60 2.31 4.60 1.39
N PHE A 61 1.29 3.81 1.07
CA PHE A 61 1.41 2.36 0.85
C PHE A 61 2.04 1.57 2.01
N HIS A 62 2.01 2.10 3.25
CA HIS A 62 2.73 1.50 4.40
C HIS A 62 4.25 1.33 4.19
N MET A 63 4.89 2.27 3.47
CA MET A 63 6.34 2.24 3.20
C MET A 63 7.14 3.05 4.22
N TYR A 64 7.18 2.60 5.47
CA TYR A 64 7.87 3.32 6.54
C TYR A 64 9.40 3.15 6.50
N THR A 65 9.88 1.94 6.20
CA THR A 65 11.30 1.59 6.08
C THR A 65 11.48 0.50 5.03
N TYR A 66 12.72 0.18 4.67
CA TYR A 66 13.00 -0.90 3.72
C TYR A 66 12.61 -2.28 4.26
N ASP A 67 12.85 -2.53 5.54
CA ASP A 67 12.63 -3.85 6.15
C ASP A 67 11.21 -4.02 6.70
N HIS A 68 10.39 -2.95 6.69
CA HIS A 68 9.00 -3.03 7.13
C HIS A 68 8.21 -4.06 6.30
N ASP A 69 7.56 -4.98 7.01
CA ASP A 69 6.71 -5.99 6.42
C ASP A 69 5.31 -5.41 6.14
N TYR A 70 4.96 -5.29 4.86
CA TYR A 70 3.65 -4.78 4.47
C TYR A 70 2.51 -5.77 4.74
N THR A 71 2.83 -7.05 4.92
CA THR A 71 1.83 -8.11 5.12
C THR A 71 1.11 -7.98 6.46
N GLU A 72 1.74 -7.29 7.43
CA GLU A 72 1.14 -6.91 8.71
C GLU A 72 -0.14 -6.05 8.55
N HIS A 73 -0.29 -5.39 7.40
CA HIS A 73 -1.44 -4.52 7.11
C HIS A 73 -2.50 -5.21 6.24
N LEU A 74 -2.29 -6.45 5.80
CA LEU A 74 -3.29 -7.18 5.04
C LEU A 74 -4.53 -7.43 5.90
N VAL A 75 -5.70 -7.21 5.32
CA VAL A 75 -6.98 -7.42 5.99
C VAL A 75 -7.75 -8.48 5.23
N GLU A 76 -8.33 -9.44 5.97
CA GLU A 76 -9.35 -10.37 5.51
C GLU A 76 -10.69 -9.87 6.10
N ASP A 77 -11.46 -9.05 5.36
CA ASP A 77 -12.80 -8.63 5.83
C ASP A 77 -13.89 -9.59 5.36
#